data_AF-A0A6N7L5D9-F1
#
_entry.id   AF-A0A6N7L5D9-F1
#
_cell.length_a   1.000
_cell.length_b   1.000
_cell.length_c   1.000
_cell.angle_alpha   90.00
_cell.angle_beta   90.00
_cell.angle_gamma   90.00
#
_symmetry.space_group_name_H-M   'P 1'
#
loop_
_entity.id
_entity.type
_entity.pdbx_description
1 polymer ?
#
loop_
_entity_poly.entity_id
_entity_poly.type
_entity_poly.pdbx_seq_one_letter_code
_entity_poly.pdbx_strand_id
1 'polypeptide(L)'
;MDEDDQVTGGQDHGEGCDDPQCEVCGPEPTYEEWVAQQIGPRKVGGRYRTRHGYEYDVIAIDPGPRPRTQWPVWQITVIGTEDGIKRSHCTAWDLHDQVVQEPGEVVLEWPAAGARAAGLAAAEALEPGGRHR
;
A
#
# COMPACT_ATOMS: atom_id res chain seq x y z
N MET A 1 -41.43 -2.22 -51.99
CA MET A 1 -40.28 -1.50 -51.44
C MET A 1 -40.85 -0.75 -50.27
N ASP A 2 -40.64 -1.23 -49.05
CA ASP A 2 -40.67 -0.41 -47.85
C ASP A 2 -39.76 -1.12 -46.84
N GLU A 3 -38.82 -0.34 -46.33
CA GLU A 3 -37.54 -0.72 -45.78
C GLU A 3 -37.62 -1.18 -44.31
N ASP A 4 -36.66 -2.03 -43.94
CA ASP A 4 -36.37 -2.50 -42.60
C ASP A 4 -36.21 -1.34 -41.58
N ASP A 5 -37.16 -1.20 -40.66
CA ASP A 5 -37.01 -0.34 -39.47
C ASP A 5 -36.30 -1.13 -38.35
N GLN A 6 -34.98 -1.27 -38.49
CA GLN A 6 -34.11 -1.61 -37.35
C GLN A 6 -33.65 -0.31 -36.68
N VAL A 7 -34.45 0.19 -35.75
CA VAL A 7 -33.95 1.16 -34.75
C VAL A 7 -33.15 0.38 -33.71
N THR A 8 -31.84 0.34 -33.95
CA THR A 8 -30.82 0.02 -32.95
C THR A 8 -31.02 0.89 -31.72
N GLY A 9 -31.49 0.28 -30.63
CA GLY A 9 -31.55 0.91 -29.32
C GLY A 9 -30.13 1.27 -28.88
N GLY A 10 -29.77 2.55 -29.04
CA GLY A 10 -28.54 3.12 -28.54
C GLY A 10 -28.46 2.89 -27.03
N GLN A 11 -27.46 2.13 -26.60
CA GLN A 11 -27.05 2.10 -25.20
C GLN A 11 -26.39 3.45 -24.90
N ASP A 12 -27.23 4.40 -24.48
CA ASP A 12 -26.80 5.62 -23.84
C ASP A 12 -26.16 5.24 -22.51
N HIS A 13 -24.83 5.19 -22.46
CA HIS A 13 -24.04 5.02 -21.23
C HIS A 13 -24.00 6.34 -20.45
N GLY A 14 -25.17 6.92 -20.18
CA GLY A 14 -25.35 8.12 -19.38
C GLY A 14 -25.43 7.77 -17.89
N GLU A 15 -24.58 8.44 -17.10
CA GLU A 15 -24.74 8.77 -15.67
C GLU A 15 -25.54 7.80 -14.76
N GLY A 16 -24.81 7.14 -13.85
CA GLY A 16 -25.35 6.66 -12.58
C GLY A 16 -25.98 5.28 -12.62
N CYS A 17 -25.15 4.26 -12.39
CA CYS A 17 -25.64 2.95 -11.97
C CYS A 17 -26.06 3.01 -10.48
N ASP A 18 -27.07 3.84 -10.16
CA ASP A 18 -27.68 3.92 -8.82
C ASP A 18 -28.82 2.88 -8.65
N ASP A 19 -28.87 1.84 -9.50
CA ASP A 19 -29.81 0.74 -9.36
C ASP A 19 -29.21 -0.36 -8.46
N PRO A 20 -29.71 -0.53 -7.22
CA PRO A 20 -29.24 -1.57 -6.30
C PRO A 20 -29.60 -3.01 -6.75
N GLN A 21 -30.37 -3.15 -7.84
CA GLN A 21 -30.75 -4.41 -8.47
C GLN A 21 -29.99 -4.66 -9.78
N CYS A 22 -29.03 -3.80 -10.16
CA CYS A 22 -28.13 -4.04 -11.28
C CYS A 22 -27.30 -5.32 -11.04
N GLU A 23 -27.73 -6.45 -11.58
CA GLU A 23 -27.02 -7.74 -11.53
C GLU A 23 -25.62 -7.68 -12.18
N VAL A 24 -25.35 -6.64 -12.98
CA VAL A 24 -24.06 -6.39 -13.64
C VAL A 24 -23.05 -5.71 -12.70
N CYS A 25 -23.51 -4.95 -11.71
CA CYS A 25 -22.70 -4.03 -10.93
C CYS A 25 -22.20 -4.63 -9.59
N GLY A 26 -22.93 -5.60 -9.04
CA GLY A 26 -22.65 -6.17 -7.72
C GLY A 26 -22.98 -5.20 -6.56
N PRO A 27 -22.97 -5.67 -5.29
CA PRO A 27 -23.16 -4.78 -4.15
C PRO A 27 -21.97 -3.83 -3.98
N GLU A 28 -22.25 -2.58 -3.57
CA GLU A 28 -21.22 -1.63 -3.13
C GLU A 28 -20.33 -2.24 -2.04
N PRO A 29 -18.99 -2.08 -2.10
CA PRO A 29 -18.11 -2.62 -1.08
C PRO A 29 -18.34 -1.94 0.27
N THR A 30 -18.15 -2.70 1.35
CA THR A 30 -18.06 -2.14 2.70
C THR A 30 -16.88 -1.16 2.79
N TYR A 31 -16.88 -0.29 3.81
CA TYR A 31 -15.77 0.64 4.03
C TYR A 31 -14.45 -0.12 4.19
N GLU A 32 -14.46 -1.22 4.93
CA GLU A 32 -13.32 -2.08 5.17
C GLU A 32 -12.79 -2.70 3.87
N GLU A 33 -13.67 -3.21 3.01
CA GLU A 33 -13.30 -3.76 1.71
C GLU A 33 -12.74 -2.69 0.78
N TRP A 34 -13.36 -1.50 0.76
CA TRP A 34 -12.87 -0.37 -0.02
C TRP A 34 -11.48 0.06 0.45
N VAL A 35 -11.26 0.24 1.76
CA VAL A 35 -9.93 0.59 2.30
C VAL A 35 -8.91 -0.50 2.00
N ALA A 36 -9.27 -1.78 2.12
CA ALA A 36 -8.38 -2.89 1.76
C ALA A 36 -7.95 -2.83 0.29
N GLN A 37 -8.86 -2.50 -0.63
CA GLN A 37 -8.53 -2.27 -2.04
C GLN A 37 -7.61 -1.05 -2.23
N GLN A 38 -7.84 0.04 -1.50
CA GLN A 38 -6.97 1.23 -1.56
C GLN A 38 -5.56 0.91 -1.05
N ILE A 39 -5.42 0.15 0.04
CA ILE A 39 -4.12 -0.26 0.59
C ILE A 39 -3.43 -1.26 -0.34
N GLY A 40 -4.18 -2.15 -1.00
CA GLY A 40 -3.63 -3.18 -1.86
C GLY A 40 -2.77 -4.18 -1.08
N PRO A 41 -1.67 -4.71 -1.65
CA PRO A 41 -0.82 -5.70 -0.99
C PRO A 41 0.07 -5.12 0.14
N ARG A 42 -0.06 -3.82 0.43
CA ARG A 42 0.80 -3.14 1.40
C ARG A 42 0.53 -3.62 2.83
N LYS A 43 1.60 -3.97 3.52
CA LYS A 43 1.61 -4.44 4.91
C LYS A 43 2.77 -3.77 5.64
N VAL A 44 2.60 -3.52 6.93
CA VAL A 44 3.67 -3.00 7.79
C VAL A 44 4.85 -3.98 7.77
N GLY A 45 6.06 -3.44 7.56
CA GLY A 45 7.29 -4.22 7.41
C GLY A 45 7.62 -4.66 5.98
N GLY A 46 6.72 -4.43 5.02
CA GLY A 46 6.98 -4.70 3.60
C GLY A 46 7.69 -3.55 2.88
N ARG A 47 8.36 -3.88 1.78
CA ARG A 47 8.97 -2.92 0.84
C ARG A 47 8.26 -2.94 -0.49
N TYR A 48 8.01 -1.75 -1.04
CA TYR A 48 7.25 -1.56 -2.26
C TYR A 48 7.92 -0.54 -3.17
N ARG A 49 7.62 -0.61 -4.47
CA ARG A 49 8.09 0.33 -5.48
C ARG A 49 6.90 0.92 -6.23
N THR A 50 6.87 2.24 -6.37
CA THR A 50 5.85 2.91 -7.18
C THR A 50 6.08 2.66 -8.67
N ARG A 51 5.06 2.89 -9.50
CA ARG A 51 5.20 2.92 -10.98
C ARG A 51 6.31 3.85 -11.51
N HIS A 52 6.71 4.85 -10.72
CA HIS A 52 7.76 5.83 -11.07
C HIS A 52 9.15 5.43 -10.56
N GLY A 53 9.31 4.21 -10.04
CA GLY A 53 10.59 3.68 -9.57
C GLY A 53 10.93 4.01 -8.12
N TYR A 54 10.19 4.89 -7.46
CA TYR A 54 10.45 5.25 -6.06
C TYR A 54 10.16 4.08 -5.11
N GLU A 55 11.14 3.70 -4.29
CA GLU A 55 11.04 2.62 -3.31
C GLU A 55 10.83 3.14 -1.87
N TYR A 56 10.04 2.39 -1.11
CA TYR A 56 9.69 2.74 0.25
C TYR A 56 9.36 1.52 1.12
N ASP A 57 9.65 1.63 2.42
CA ASP A 57 9.23 0.69 3.45
C ASP A 57 7.96 1.21 4.15
N VAL A 58 7.00 0.32 4.39
CA VAL A 58 5.77 0.66 5.13
C VAL A 58 6.00 0.44 6.61
N ILE A 59 5.80 1.48 7.41
CA ILE A 59 6.06 1.44 8.86
C ILE A 59 4.79 1.56 9.71
N ALA A 60 3.69 2.08 9.16
CA ALA A 60 2.39 2.08 9.83
C ALA A 60 1.26 2.16 8.81
N ILE A 61 0.11 1.58 9.15
CA ILE A 61 -1.15 1.71 8.43
C ILE A 61 -2.23 2.01 9.46
N ASP A 62 -2.95 3.11 9.26
CA ASP A 62 -4.18 3.45 9.97
C ASP A 62 -5.34 3.30 8.97
N PRO A 63 -6.13 2.22 9.04
CA PRO A 63 -7.23 1.99 8.12
C PRO A 63 -8.45 2.87 8.38
N GLY A 64 -8.46 3.69 9.45
CA GLY A 64 -9.68 4.33 9.93
C GLY A 64 -10.66 3.32 10.56
N PRO A 65 -11.99 3.56 10.51
CA PRO A 65 -12.64 4.75 9.97
C PRO A 65 -12.39 5.98 10.83
N ARG A 66 -12.35 7.15 10.18
CA ARG A 66 -12.31 8.46 10.84
C ARG A 66 -13.63 9.21 10.57
N PRO A 67 -14.03 10.19 11.41
CA PRO A 67 -15.18 11.03 11.12
C PRO A 67 -15.07 11.65 9.72
N ARG A 68 -16.19 11.79 8.99
CA ARG A 68 -16.20 12.33 7.61
C ARG A 68 -15.58 13.73 7.48
N THR A 69 -15.51 14.48 8.58
CA THR A 69 -14.87 15.80 8.66
C THR A 69 -13.36 15.74 8.76
N GLN A 70 -12.78 14.55 8.92
CA GLN A 70 -11.34 14.34 9.08
C GLN A 70 -10.77 13.65 7.84
N TRP A 71 -9.92 14.39 7.12
CA TRP A 71 -9.16 13.88 5.98
C TRP A 71 -7.67 13.70 6.36
N PRO A 72 -6.99 12.63 5.92
CA PRO A 72 -7.51 11.54 5.10
C PRO A 72 -8.30 10.52 5.93
N VAL A 73 -9.24 9.82 5.32
CA VAL A 73 -10.11 8.84 6.02
C VAL A 73 -9.39 7.54 6.40
N TRP A 74 -8.30 7.22 5.70
CA TRP A 74 -7.30 6.18 6.02
C TRP A 74 -5.91 6.75 5.73
N GLN A 75 -4.85 6.16 6.26
CA GLN A 75 -3.49 6.68 6.08
C GLN A 75 -2.43 5.58 6.14
N ILE A 76 -1.40 5.70 5.33
CA ILE A 76 -0.17 4.90 5.39
C ILE A 76 1.00 5.80 5.72
N THR A 77 1.91 5.33 6.57
CA THR A 77 3.20 5.96 6.83
C THR A 77 4.30 5.11 6.25
N VAL A 78 5.14 5.74 5.44
CA VAL A 78 6.25 5.11 4.73
C VAL A 78 7.57 5.84 5.02
N ILE A 79 8.68 5.16 4.81
CA ILE A 79 10.02 5.75 4.76
C ILE A 79 10.65 5.43 3.40
N GLY A 80 11.13 6.46 2.70
CA GLY A 80 11.82 6.26 1.43
C GLY A 80 13.14 5.55 1.62
N THR A 81 13.45 4.57 0.77
CA THR A 81 14.72 3.85 0.85
C THR A 81 15.90 4.69 0.36
N GLU A 82 15.66 5.58 -0.61
CA GLU A 82 16.68 6.47 -1.19
C GLU A 82 16.95 7.71 -0.32
N ASP A 83 15.91 8.30 0.27
CA ASP A 83 15.99 9.58 0.98
C ASP A 83 15.86 9.46 2.51
N GLY A 84 15.42 8.32 3.02
CA GLY A 84 15.16 8.12 4.46
C GLY A 84 14.04 8.99 5.03
N ILE A 85 13.26 9.67 4.19
CA ILE A 85 12.25 10.63 4.63
C ILE A 85 10.94 9.90 4.94
N LYS A 86 10.42 10.14 6.15
CA LYS A 86 9.10 9.64 6.56
C LYS A 86 7.99 10.50 5.95
N ARG A 87 6.98 9.84 5.38
CA ARG A 87 5.80 10.49 4.79
C ARG A 87 4.54 9.75 5.21
N SER A 88 3.48 10.49 5.46
CA SER A 88 2.16 9.92 5.70
C SER A 88 1.17 10.43 4.65
N HIS A 89 0.45 9.52 3.99
CA HIS A 89 -0.46 9.84 2.88
C HIS A 89 -1.56 8.78 2.74
N CYS A 90 -2.48 8.97 1.80
CA CYS A 90 -3.60 8.05 1.53
C CYS A 90 -3.67 7.70 0.03
N THR A 91 -2.51 7.48 -0.59
CA THR A 91 -2.43 7.18 -2.02
C THR A 91 -2.77 5.71 -2.25
N ALA A 92 -3.81 5.47 -3.05
CA ALA A 92 -4.23 4.15 -3.47
C ALA A 92 -3.09 3.35 -4.11
N TRP A 93 -3.18 2.02 -4.05
CA TRP A 93 -2.29 1.12 -4.77
C TRP A 93 -2.55 1.22 -6.27
N ASP A 94 -1.50 1.41 -7.07
CA ASP A 94 -1.58 1.42 -8.52
C ASP A 94 -1.27 0.02 -9.09
N LEU A 95 -1.88 -0.36 -10.21
CA LEU A 95 -1.65 -1.67 -10.86
C LEU A 95 -0.19 -1.87 -11.28
N HIS A 96 0.56 -0.78 -11.47
CA HIS A 96 1.98 -0.80 -11.83
C HIS A 96 2.92 -0.70 -10.63
N ASP A 97 2.39 -0.57 -9.41
CA ASP A 97 3.18 -0.68 -8.20
C ASP A 97 3.62 -2.14 -7.99
N GLN A 98 4.77 -2.32 -7.33
CA GLN A 98 5.40 -3.62 -7.17
C GLN A 98 5.67 -3.90 -5.70
N VAL A 99 5.44 -5.16 -5.30
CA VAL A 99 5.96 -5.70 -4.04
C VAL A 99 7.42 -6.06 -4.28
N VAL A 100 8.32 -5.38 -3.57
CA VAL A 100 9.77 -5.64 -3.65
C VAL A 100 10.17 -6.67 -2.61
N GLN A 101 9.62 -6.55 -1.41
CA GLN A 101 9.85 -7.47 -0.31
C GLN A 101 8.56 -7.62 0.50
N GLU A 102 8.10 -8.86 0.67
CA GLU A 102 7.04 -9.16 1.63
C GLU A 102 7.52 -8.80 3.05
N PRO A 103 6.61 -8.39 3.96
CA PRO A 103 6.98 -8.27 5.36
C PRO A 103 7.54 -9.63 5.83
N GLY A 104 8.73 -9.60 6.44
CA GLY A 104 9.19 -10.76 7.20
C GLY A 104 8.22 -11.06 8.35
N GLU A 105 8.41 -12.18 9.05
CA GLU A 105 7.75 -12.37 10.34
C GLU A 105 8.16 -11.21 11.25
N VAL A 106 7.25 -10.24 11.44
CA VAL A 106 7.58 -9.00 12.15
C VAL A 106 7.61 -9.32 13.64
N VAL A 107 8.81 -9.49 14.19
CA VAL A 107 9.04 -9.37 15.63
C VAL A 107 8.97 -7.87 15.96
N LEU A 108 7.78 -7.40 16.32
CA LEU A 108 7.53 -6.03 16.78
C LEU A 108 8.18 -5.83 18.16
N GLU A 109 9.47 -5.50 18.20
CA GLU A 109 10.05 -4.92 19.42
C GLU A 109 9.84 -3.40 19.40
N TRP A 110 8.74 -2.96 20.00
CA TRP A 110 8.45 -1.55 20.30
C TRP A 110 8.34 -1.35 21.82
N PRO A 111 8.83 -0.23 22.42
CA PRO A 111 9.44 0.95 21.78
C PRO A 111 10.93 1.14 22.09
N ALA A 112 11.71 1.53 21.08
CA ALA A 112 12.87 2.41 21.31
C ALA A 112 13.05 3.37 20.13
N ALA A 113 12.18 4.37 20.05
CA ALA A 113 12.60 5.65 19.51
C ALA A 113 13.68 6.22 20.44
N GLY A 114 14.95 5.97 20.14
CA GLY A 114 16.08 6.68 20.73
C GLY A 114 17.24 5.81 21.23
N ALA A 115 18.08 5.31 20.33
CA ALA A 115 19.51 5.15 20.58
C ALA A 115 20.25 4.90 19.24
N ARG A 116 21.31 5.67 19.01
CA ARG A 116 22.28 5.44 17.94
C ARG A 116 23.07 4.15 18.24
N ALA A 117 23.28 3.29 17.24
CA ALA A 117 24.45 2.42 17.03
C ALA A 117 24.22 1.67 15.70
N ALA A 118 24.99 1.81 14.61
CA ALA A 118 26.41 1.54 14.41
C ALA A 118 26.83 0.12 14.86
N GLY A 119 27.14 -0.74 13.88
CA GLY A 119 27.73 -2.09 14.04
C GLY A 119 26.69 -3.21 13.88
N LEU A 120 26.80 -4.20 12.99
CA LEU A 120 27.98 -4.88 12.48
C LEU A 120 27.87 -5.15 10.97
N ALA A 121 28.73 -4.50 10.19
CA ALA A 121 29.19 -4.99 8.90
C ALA A 121 30.64 -4.51 8.71
N ALA A 122 31.54 -4.92 9.60
CA ALA A 122 32.97 -4.84 9.40
C ALA A 122 33.69 -5.75 10.39
N ALA A 123 34.54 -6.63 9.84
CA ALA A 123 35.56 -7.43 10.53
C ALA A 123 35.15 -8.76 11.18
N GLU A 124 34.65 -9.71 10.38
CA GLU A 124 35.14 -11.09 10.49
C GLU A 124 36.21 -11.31 9.41
N ALA A 125 37.38 -10.71 9.63
CA ALA A 125 38.61 -11.01 8.91
C ALA A 125 39.78 -10.58 9.80
N LEU A 126 40.26 -11.52 10.62
CA LEU A 126 41.67 -11.82 10.95
C LEU A 126 41.74 -12.55 12.30
N GLU A 127 41.79 -13.89 12.26
CA GLU A 127 42.76 -14.61 13.10
C GLU A 127 44.14 -14.54 12.39
N PRO A 128 45.32 -14.72 13.03
CA PRO A 128 45.56 -15.41 14.31
C PRO A 128 46.59 -14.74 15.25
N GLY A 129 46.67 -15.22 16.51
CA GLY A 129 47.96 -15.26 17.21
C GLY A 129 47.97 -14.85 18.69
N GLY A 130 48.11 -15.86 19.56
CA GLY A 130 49.27 -15.85 20.47
C GLY A 130 49.04 -15.68 21.97
N ARG A 131 49.48 -16.73 22.69
CA ARG A 131 50.05 -16.78 24.05
C ARG A 131 49.12 -16.89 25.26
N HIS A 132 49.03 -18.15 25.70
CA HIS A 132 49.21 -18.64 27.07
C HIS A 132 49.77 -17.65 28.10
N ARG A 133 49.16 -17.68 29.30
CA ARG A 133 49.88 -17.98 30.54
C ARG A 133 49.11 -19.01 31.34
#